data_AF-A0AAN4ZAW4-F1
#
_entry.id   AF-A0AAN4ZAW4-F1
#
_cell.length_a   1.000
_cell.length_b   1.000
_cell.length_c   1.000
_cell.angle_alpha   90.00
_cell.angle_beta   90.00
_cell.angle_gamma   90.00
#
_symmetry.space_group_name_H-M   'P 1'
#
loop_
_entity.id
_entity.type
_entity.pdbx_description
1 polymer ?
#
loop_
_entity_poly.entity_id
_entity_poly.type
_entity_poly.pdbx_seq_one_letter_code
_entity_poly.pdbx_strand_id
1 'polypeptide(L)'
;MPSTEDLNILNLPHDIVRTIMQVGQEKIDSMKLLVEVCKKFGRDSLGNLTNLKKRFARCSRIEEIRLYLDEIKMNEELRTVLNGLVVNRLIFNYIRSSEEESAIINLIRVVRDGCICFRTCNVWNSTKEFDKHFPTILRFLNMVPAVEIIHEQSFSVSCRRTQLDMDNRRRGYTKEFEDKLNSTGKVTVVFSEDPLGPYGATSFHLTITTK
;
A
#
# COMPACT_ATOMS: atom_id res chain seq x y z
N MET A 1 20.78 37.78 -28.89
CA MET A 1 20.27 36.74 -27.96
C MET A 1 18.75 36.78 -28.06
N PRO A 2 18.07 35.68 -28.41
CA PRO A 2 16.62 35.67 -28.39
C PRO A 2 16.17 35.76 -26.92
N SER A 3 15.32 36.74 -26.61
CA SER A 3 14.65 36.84 -25.32
C SER A 3 13.84 35.57 -25.10
N THR A 4 14.06 34.88 -23.99
CA THR A 4 13.15 33.84 -23.51
C THR A 4 11.82 34.53 -23.18
N GLU A 5 10.92 34.57 -24.16
CA GLU A 5 9.52 34.88 -23.88
C GLU A 5 9.02 33.81 -22.90
N ASP A 6 8.74 34.25 -21.67
CA ASP A 6 8.15 33.40 -20.66
C ASP A 6 6.86 32.79 -21.22
N LEU A 7 6.86 31.46 -21.34
CA LEU A 7 5.71 30.67 -21.76
C LEU A 7 4.58 30.88 -20.74
N ASN A 8 3.74 31.87 -21.00
CA ASN A 8 2.57 32.18 -20.19
C ASN A 8 1.36 31.42 -20.73
N ILE A 9 0.77 30.58 -19.88
CA ILE A 9 -0.44 29.78 -20.20
C ILE A 9 -1.57 30.65 -20.75
N LEU A 10 -1.63 31.94 -20.37
CA LEU A 10 -2.65 32.87 -20.83
C LEU A 10 -2.56 33.19 -22.34
N ASN A 11 -1.43 32.93 -22.98
CA ASN A 11 -1.22 33.15 -24.42
C ASN A 11 -1.49 31.90 -25.27
N LEU A 12 -1.85 30.77 -24.64
CA LEU A 12 -2.13 29.53 -25.36
C LEU A 12 -3.58 29.51 -25.89
N PRO A 13 -3.82 28.90 -27.06
CA PRO A 13 -5.17 28.62 -27.55
C PRO A 13 -6.03 27.88 -26.52
N HIS A 14 -7.32 28.22 -26.46
CA HIS A 14 -8.23 27.73 -25.42
C HIS A 14 -8.37 26.21 -25.39
N ASP A 15 -8.31 25.54 -26.53
CA ASP A 15 -8.30 24.08 -26.66
C ASP A 15 -7.03 23.45 -26.06
N ILE A 16 -5.87 24.09 -26.24
CA ILE A 16 -4.61 23.68 -25.61
C ILE A 16 -4.68 23.89 -24.08
N VAL A 17 -5.19 25.04 -23.62
CA VAL A 17 -5.39 25.29 -22.17
C VAL A 17 -6.35 24.26 -21.57
N ARG A 18 -7.46 23.96 -22.24
CA ARG A 18 -8.42 22.94 -21.82
C ARG A 18 -7.77 21.56 -21.75
N THR A 19 -6.95 21.21 -22.73
CA THR A 19 -6.21 19.93 -22.73
C THR A 19 -5.20 19.87 -21.61
N ILE A 20 -4.45 20.94 -21.34
CA ILE A 20 -3.50 21.02 -20.21
C ILE A 20 -4.23 20.91 -18.87
N MET A 21 -5.37 21.61 -18.72
CA MET A 21 -6.20 21.52 -17.52
C MET A 21 -6.83 20.14 -17.37
N GLN A 22 -7.26 19.52 -18.47
CA GLN A 22 -7.86 18.19 -18.45
C GLN A 22 -6.81 17.12 -18.16
N VAL A 23 -5.64 17.14 -18.81
CA VAL A 23 -4.50 16.27 -18.47
C VAL A 23 -4.00 16.55 -17.05
N GLY A 24 -4.03 17.81 -16.61
CA GLY A 24 -3.71 18.21 -15.25
C GLY A 24 -4.72 17.66 -14.24
N GLN A 25 -6.01 17.74 -14.54
CA GLN A 25 -7.10 17.23 -13.71
C GLN A 25 -7.10 15.70 -13.68
N GLU A 26 -6.95 15.05 -14.83
CA GLU A 26 -6.74 13.61 -14.93
C GLU A 26 -5.50 13.19 -14.15
N LYS A 27 -4.41 13.98 -14.18
CA LYS A 27 -3.22 13.74 -13.35
C LYS A 27 -3.43 14.05 -11.87
N ILE A 28 -4.35 14.94 -11.50
CA ILE A 28 -4.75 15.24 -10.12
C ILE A 28 -5.68 14.13 -9.58
N ASP A 29 -6.59 13.65 -10.41
CA ASP A 29 -7.51 12.56 -10.09
C ASP A 29 -6.76 11.20 -10.10
N SER A 30 -5.74 11.08 -10.94
CA SER A 30 -4.76 9.98 -10.96
C SER A 30 -3.52 10.28 -10.13
N MET A 31 -3.51 11.38 -9.34
CA MET A 31 -2.33 11.68 -8.54
C MET A 31 -2.20 10.54 -7.56
N LYS A 32 -1.16 9.73 -7.75
CA LYS A 32 -0.65 8.83 -6.74
C LYS A 32 -0.13 9.71 -5.61
N LEU A 33 -1.05 10.22 -4.79
CA LEU A 33 -0.72 10.79 -3.50
C LEU A 33 -0.20 9.62 -2.68
N LEU A 34 1.08 9.31 -2.86
CA LEU A 34 1.86 8.51 -1.93
C LEU A 34 1.93 9.32 -0.65
N VAL A 35 0.89 9.24 0.16
CA VAL A 35 0.91 9.78 1.50
C VAL A 35 1.64 8.76 2.33
N GLU A 36 2.96 8.94 2.41
CA GLU A 36 3.74 8.38 3.49
C GLU A 36 3.40 9.23 4.72
N VAL A 37 2.45 8.75 5.52
CA VAL A 37 2.27 9.27 6.87
C VAL A 37 3.50 8.74 7.61
N CYS A 38 4.63 9.47 7.59
CA CYS A 38 5.84 9.07 8.31
C CYS A 38 5.90 9.79 9.65
N LYS A 39 6.12 9.05 10.75
CA LYS A 39 6.89 9.27 12.01
C LYS A 39 7.13 10.69 12.57
N LYS A 40 7.20 11.74 11.76
CA LYS A 40 7.20 13.16 12.17
C LYS A 40 5.88 13.60 12.83
N PHE A 41 4.83 12.77 12.84
CA PHE A 41 3.58 13.07 13.54
C PHE A 41 3.70 12.98 15.07
N GLY A 42 4.82 12.48 15.61
CA GLY A 42 5.03 12.35 17.05
C GLY A 42 5.21 13.66 17.84
N ARG A 43 5.25 14.85 17.20
CA ARG A 43 5.37 16.14 17.93
C ARG A 43 4.52 17.33 17.43
N ASP A 44 4.01 17.34 16.19
CA ASP A 44 3.27 18.49 15.61
C ASP A 44 1.90 18.10 14.96
N SER A 45 1.18 17.13 15.52
CA SER A 45 0.17 16.32 14.80
C SER A 45 -1.14 17.02 14.38
N LEU A 46 -1.66 18.02 15.09
CA LEU A 46 -2.99 18.60 14.79
C LEU A 46 -3.01 19.54 13.57
N GLY A 47 -1.98 20.38 13.42
CA GLY A 47 -1.86 21.29 12.26
C GLY A 47 -1.68 20.53 10.95
N ASN A 48 -1.06 19.36 11.02
CA ASN A 48 -0.77 18.54 9.85
C ASN A 48 -1.96 17.70 9.41
N LEU A 49 -2.79 17.18 10.34
CA LEU A 49 -4.02 16.45 10.01
C LEU A 49 -5.10 17.36 9.42
N THR A 50 -5.22 18.61 9.88
CA THR A 50 -6.13 19.60 9.29
C THR A 50 -5.76 19.88 7.83
N ASN A 51 -4.47 19.97 7.53
CA ASN A 51 -3.96 20.12 6.17
C ASN A 51 -4.19 18.85 5.34
N LEU A 52 -4.00 17.67 5.93
CA LEU A 52 -4.29 16.38 5.29
C LEU A 52 -5.77 16.28 4.90
N LYS A 53 -6.68 16.64 5.81
CA LYS A 53 -8.13 16.70 5.58
C LYS A 53 -8.47 17.64 4.43
N LYS A 54 -7.88 18.84 4.40
CA LYS A 54 -8.07 19.80 3.29
C LYS A 54 -7.57 19.27 1.95
N ARG A 55 -6.48 18.50 1.94
CA ARG A 55 -5.93 17.86 0.73
C ARG A 55 -6.83 16.72 0.26
N PHE A 56 -7.24 15.84 1.16
CA PHE A 56 -8.11 14.71 0.85
C PHE A 56 -9.53 15.15 0.45
N ALA A 57 -10.05 16.24 1.00
CA ALA A 57 -11.33 16.81 0.58
C ALA A 57 -11.36 17.21 -0.90
N ARG A 58 -10.21 17.36 -1.56
CA ARG A 58 -10.10 17.68 -3.00
C ARG A 58 -9.85 16.46 -3.88
N CYS A 59 -9.61 15.29 -3.27
CA CYS A 59 -9.30 14.06 -3.99
C CYS A 59 -10.55 13.19 -4.00
N SER A 60 -11.08 12.88 -5.18
CA SER A 60 -12.21 11.94 -5.33
C SER A 60 -11.77 10.50 -5.06
N ARG A 61 -10.48 10.21 -5.28
CA ARG A 61 -9.87 8.89 -5.14
C ARG A 61 -8.41 9.03 -4.72
N ILE A 62 -7.93 8.13 -3.88
CA ILE A 62 -6.53 8.05 -3.47
C ILE A 62 -6.00 6.69 -3.90
N GLU A 63 -4.87 6.68 -4.60
CA GLU A 63 -4.28 5.41 -5.05
C GLU A 63 -3.72 4.60 -3.88
N GLU A 64 -2.96 5.24 -3.00
CA GLU A 64 -2.18 4.51 -2.00
C GLU A 64 -1.97 5.34 -0.74
N ILE A 65 -2.28 4.76 0.42
CA ILE A 65 -1.94 5.35 1.73
C ILE A 65 -1.06 4.37 2.47
N ARG A 66 0.13 4.83 2.88
CA ARG A 66 1.05 4.03 3.69
C ARG A 66 0.97 4.48 5.13
N LEU A 67 0.70 3.52 6.01
CA LEU A 67 0.54 3.77 7.44
C LEU A 67 1.51 2.90 8.24
N TYR A 68 2.23 3.53 9.17
CA TYR A 68 3.00 2.79 10.16
C TYR A 68 2.09 2.43 11.35
N LEU A 69 2.23 1.23 11.88
CA LEU A 69 1.31 0.74 12.92
C LEU A 69 1.39 1.49 14.24
N ASP A 70 2.53 2.13 14.52
CA ASP A 70 2.68 3.06 15.64
C ASP A 70 1.72 4.27 15.51
N GLU A 71 1.29 4.61 14.30
CA GLU A 71 0.37 5.72 13.99
C GLU A 71 -1.10 5.28 14.06
N ILE A 72 -1.37 4.00 13.77
CA ILE A 72 -2.71 3.42 13.75
C ILE A 72 -3.24 3.19 15.17
N LYS A 73 -2.36 2.87 16.13
CA LYS A 73 -2.73 2.70 17.55
C LYS A 73 -3.32 3.94 18.20
N MET A 74 -3.21 5.11 17.57
CA MET A 74 -3.25 6.39 18.28
C MET A 74 -4.22 7.44 17.74
N ASN A 75 -5.05 7.22 16.70
CA ASN A 75 -5.82 8.37 16.21
C ASN A 75 -7.24 8.14 15.65
N GLU A 76 -8.24 8.48 16.47
CA GLU A 76 -9.62 8.76 16.04
C GLU A 76 -9.68 9.89 14.99
N GLU A 77 -8.74 10.83 15.00
CA GLU A 77 -8.64 11.87 13.97
C GLU A 77 -8.23 11.27 12.61
N LEU A 78 -7.35 10.27 12.58
CA LEU A 78 -7.01 9.59 11.32
C LEU A 78 -8.24 8.90 10.73
N ARG A 79 -9.05 8.24 11.58
CA ARG A 79 -10.33 7.66 11.16
C ARG A 79 -11.26 8.75 10.62
N THR A 80 -11.37 9.87 11.32
CA THR A 80 -12.19 11.02 10.89
C THR A 80 -11.73 11.59 9.54
N VAL A 81 -10.42 11.62 9.29
CA VAL A 81 -9.83 12.12 8.05
C VAL A 81 -10.02 11.14 6.89
N LEU A 82 -9.92 9.84 7.15
CA LEU A 82 -10.07 8.79 6.13
C LEU A 82 -11.54 8.39 5.88
N ASN A 83 -12.45 8.77 6.76
CA ASN A 83 -13.85 8.39 6.68
C ASN A 83 -14.50 8.84 5.36
N GLY A 84 -14.98 7.87 4.58
CA GLY A 84 -15.65 8.09 3.30
C GLY A 84 -14.72 8.31 2.12
N LEU A 85 -13.40 8.31 2.31
CA LEU A 85 -12.45 8.36 1.20
C LEU A 85 -12.45 7.04 0.42
N VAL A 86 -12.37 7.15 -0.90
CA VAL A 86 -12.12 6.01 -1.80
C VAL A 86 -10.61 5.83 -1.89
N VAL A 87 -10.09 4.76 -1.32
CA VAL A 87 -8.64 4.49 -1.30
C VAL A 87 -8.39 3.15 -1.96
N ASN A 88 -7.61 3.08 -3.03
CA ASN A 88 -7.36 1.83 -3.74
C ASN A 88 -6.52 0.86 -2.92
N ARG A 89 -5.47 1.36 -2.23
CA ARG A 89 -4.52 0.52 -1.48
C ARG A 89 -4.18 1.13 -0.12
N LEU A 90 -4.51 0.40 0.95
CA LEU A 90 -4.06 0.68 2.31
C LEU A 90 -2.85 -0.20 2.62
N ILE A 91 -1.67 0.41 2.76
CA ILE A 91 -0.42 -0.33 2.97
C ILE A 91 0.00 -0.29 4.43
N PHE A 92 0.24 -1.46 5.00
CA PHE A 92 0.75 -1.68 6.34
C PHE A 92 2.05 -2.48 6.30
N ASN A 93 2.97 -2.23 7.23
CA ASN A 93 4.24 -2.97 7.23
C ASN A 93 4.12 -4.39 7.82
N TYR A 94 3.55 -4.54 9.02
CA TYR A 94 3.47 -5.87 9.66
C TYR A 94 2.62 -5.89 10.93
N ILE A 95 1.67 -6.82 11.06
CA ILE A 95 0.81 -6.98 12.26
C ILE A 95 1.56 -7.74 13.37
N ARG A 96 1.83 -7.09 14.50
CA ARG A 96 2.53 -7.67 15.65
C ARG A 96 1.61 -8.22 16.72
N SER A 97 0.42 -7.64 16.86
CA SER A 97 -0.49 -7.94 17.96
C SER A 97 -1.97 -7.86 17.56
N SER A 98 -2.85 -8.41 18.39
CA SER A 98 -4.30 -8.35 18.21
C SER A 98 -4.86 -6.93 18.28
N GLU A 99 -4.21 -6.03 19.02
CA GLU A 99 -4.58 -4.61 19.07
C GLU A 99 -4.32 -3.93 17.72
N GLU A 100 -3.19 -4.26 17.09
CA GLU A 100 -2.85 -3.76 15.75
C GLU A 100 -3.83 -4.28 14.70
N GLU A 101 -4.16 -5.58 14.74
CA GLU A 101 -5.21 -6.16 13.89
C GLU A 101 -6.54 -5.42 14.08
N SER A 102 -6.96 -5.22 15.34
CA SER A 102 -8.21 -4.55 15.66
C SER A 102 -8.25 -3.12 15.13
N ALA A 103 -7.12 -2.41 15.22
CA ALA A 103 -7.02 -1.04 14.73
C ALA A 103 -7.05 -0.96 13.20
N ILE A 104 -6.43 -1.91 12.49
CA ILE A 104 -6.54 -2.05 11.03
C ILE A 104 -7.98 -2.33 10.61
N ILE A 105 -8.67 -3.29 11.25
CA ILE A 105 -10.10 -3.60 11.02
C ILE A 105 -10.96 -2.34 11.16
N ASN A 106 -10.69 -1.59 12.23
CA ASN A 106 -11.37 -0.36 12.56
C ASN A 106 -11.15 0.75 11.53
N LEU A 107 -10.01 0.75 10.85
CA LEU A 107 -9.69 1.68 9.78
C LEU A 107 -10.34 1.28 8.45
N ILE A 108 -10.27 -0.01 8.09
CA ILE A 108 -10.90 -0.55 6.87
C ILE A 108 -12.39 -0.21 6.83
N ARG A 109 -13.07 -0.29 7.97
CA ARG A 109 -14.51 0.02 8.08
C ARG A 109 -14.89 1.44 7.69
N VAL A 110 -13.97 2.40 7.75
CA VAL A 110 -14.26 3.81 7.43
C VAL A 110 -13.84 4.20 6.01
N VAL A 111 -13.02 3.39 5.35
CA VAL A 111 -12.52 3.64 4.00
C VAL A 111 -13.40 2.90 2.98
N ARG A 112 -13.62 3.47 1.80
CA ARG A 112 -14.37 2.85 0.70
C ARG A 112 -13.43 2.21 -0.32
N ASP A 113 -13.82 1.04 -0.81
CA ASP A 113 -13.25 0.33 -1.97
C ASP A 113 -11.74 0.04 -1.95
N GLY A 114 -11.19 -0.28 -0.77
CA GLY A 114 -9.76 -0.53 -0.61
C GLY A 114 -9.35 -1.99 -0.67
N CYS A 115 -8.22 -2.23 -1.35
CA CYS A 115 -7.36 -3.38 -1.12
C CYS A 115 -6.47 -3.12 0.10
N ILE A 116 -6.23 -4.14 0.90
CA ILE A 116 -5.24 -4.09 1.98
C ILE A 116 -3.95 -4.68 1.45
N CYS A 117 -2.84 -3.98 1.65
CA CYS A 117 -1.52 -4.46 1.26
C CYS A 117 -0.61 -4.56 2.49
N PHE A 118 -0.07 -5.75 2.73
CA PHE A 118 0.96 -5.99 3.75
C PHE A 118 2.33 -5.99 3.10
N ARG A 119 3.09 -4.91 3.31
CA ARG A 119 4.47 -4.79 2.84
C ARG A 119 5.41 -5.29 3.93
N THR A 120 5.73 -6.57 3.90
CA THR A 120 6.60 -7.18 4.91
C THR A 120 8.05 -7.15 4.43
N CYS A 121 8.96 -6.66 5.26
CA CYS A 121 10.38 -6.65 4.93
C CYS A 121 11.13 -7.90 5.39
N ASN A 122 10.66 -8.65 6.40
CA ASN A 122 11.42 -9.78 6.95
C ASN A 122 10.65 -10.78 7.83
N VAL A 123 9.34 -10.65 8.01
CA VAL A 123 8.68 -11.32 9.15
C VAL A 123 8.09 -12.69 8.80
N TRP A 124 7.83 -12.98 7.53
CA TRP A 124 7.24 -14.26 7.11
C TRP A 124 8.31 -15.23 6.60
N ASN A 125 9.36 -15.40 7.41
CA ASN A 125 10.49 -16.28 7.06
C ASN A 125 10.24 -17.76 7.45
N SER A 126 9.01 -18.13 7.81
CA SER A 126 8.65 -19.52 8.13
C SER A 126 7.16 -19.78 7.92
N THR A 127 6.82 -21.05 7.68
CA THR A 127 5.44 -21.57 7.65
C THR A 127 4.65 -21.23 8.91
N LYS A 128 5.29 -21.25 10.09
CA LYS A 128 4.64 -20.93 11.36
C LYS A 128 4.12 -19.49 11.42
N GLU A 129 4.85 -18.54 10.85
CA GLU A 129 4.40 -17.15 10.79
C GLU A 129 3.23 -16.99 9.80
N PHE A 130 3.28 -17.67 8.66
CA PHE A 130 2.13 -17.72 7.75
C PHE A 130 0.89 -18.30 8.42
N ASP A 131 1.04 -19.41 9.16
CA ASP A 131 -0.05 -20.04 9.90
C ASP A 131 -0.66 -19.10 10.94
N LYS A 132 0.17 -18.30 11.61
CA LYS A 132 -0.28 -17.30 12.58
C LYS A 132 -1.13 -16.21 11.93
N HIS A 133 -0.77 -15.76 10.73
CA HIS A 133 -1.48 -14.68 10.02
C HIS A 133 -2.65 -15.18 9.16
N PHE A 134 -2.73 -16.48 8.87
CA PHE A 134 -3.78 -17.06 8.01
C PHE A 134 -5.20 -16.69 8.45
N PRO A 135 -5.61 -16.81 9.74
CA PRO A 135 -6.95 -16.42 10.17
C PRO A 135 -7.22 -14.92 9.97
N THR A 136 -6.21 -14.09 10.21
CA THR A 136 -6.28 -12.63 10.06
C THR A 136 -6.48 -12.23 8.59
N ILE A 137 -5.77 -12.88 7.66
CA ILE A 137 -5.96 -12.66 6.21
C ILE A 137 -7.37 -13.02 5.77
N LEU A 138 -7.89 -14.19 6.18
CA LEU A 138 -9.26 -14.58 5.88
C LEU A 138 -10.29 -13.61 6.46
N ARG A 139 -10.03 -13.08 7.67
CA ARG A 139 -10.89 -12.08 8.30
C ARG A 139 -10.92 -10.78 7.48
N PHE A 140 -9.79 -10.34 6.95
CA PHE A 140 -9.72 -9.17 6.08
C PHE A 140 -10.43 -9.38 4.75
N LEU A 141 -10.32 -10.55 4.13
CA LEU A 141 -11.01 -10.86 2.87
C LEU A 141 -12.54 -10.84 2.98
N ASN A 142 -13.10 -10.98 4.20
CA ASN A 142 -14.53 -10.76 4.43
C ASN A 142 -14.92 -9.27 4.46
N MET A 143 -13.94 -8.36 4.46
CA MET A 143 -14.14 -6.91 4.60
C MET A 143 -13.69 -6.13 3.36
N VAL A 144 -12.75 -6.69 2.58
CA VAL A 144 -12.18 -6.05 1.39
C VAL A 144 -12.17 -7.01 0.21
N PRO A 145 -12.26 -6.52 -1.05
CA PRO A 145 -12.26 -7.36 -2.23
C PRO A 145 -10.94 -8.12 -2.44
N ALA A 146 -9.82 -7.56 -1.94
CA ALA A 146 -8.51 -8.15 -2.11
C ALA A 146 -7.58 -7.85 -0.93
N VAL A 147 -6.69 -8.80 -0.66
CA VAL A 147 -5.55 -8.64 0.24
C VAL A 147 -4.27 -8.96 -0.55
N GLU A 148 -3.37 -8.00 -0.58
CA GLU A 148 -2.04 -8.13 -1.15
C GLU A 148 -1.01 -8.35 -0.05
N ILE A 149 -0.05 -9.24 -0.29
CA ILE A 149 1.14 -9.39 0.53
C ILE A 149 2.34 -9.18 -0.37
N ILE A 150 3.14 -8.19 -0.04
CA ILE A 150 4.35 -7.83 -0.76
C ILE A 150 5.54 -8.12 0.15
N HIS A 151 6.37 -9.06 -0.27
CA HIS A 151 7.68 -9.30 0.33
C HIS A 151 8.73 -8.53 -0.46
N GLU A 152 9.18 -7.41 0.09
CA GLU A 152 10.29 -6.66 -0.51
C GLU A 152 11.59 -6.94 0.22
N GLN A 153 12.66 -7.07 -0.56
CA GLN A 153 14.00 -7.24 -0.04
C GLN A 153 14.76 -5.92 -0.03
N SER A 154 15.34 -5.59 1.12
CA SER A 154 16.43 -4.63 1.23
C SER A 154 17.65 -5.35 1.79
N PHE A 155 18.52 -5.85 0.91
CA PHE A 155 19.80 -6.42 1.32
C PHE A 155 20.96 -5.58 0.83
N SER A 156 22.05 -5.58 1.62
CA SER A 156 23.36 -5.14 1.16
C SER A 156 24.00 -6.24 0.31
N VAL A 157 24.76 -5.82 -0.72
CA VAL A 157 25.26 -6.63 -1.86
C VAL A 157 26.24 -7.75 -1.45
N SER A 158 26.56 -7.93 -0.17
CA SER A 158 27.76 -8.65 0.26
C SER A 158 27.67 -10.18 0.24
N CYS A 159 26.54 -10.82 -0.10
CA CYS A 159 26.47 -12.29 -0.09
C CYS A 159 25.40 -12.90 -1.03
N ARG A 160 25.74 -13.05 -2.33
CA ARG A 160 24.86 -13.65 -3.36
C ARG A 160 24.45 -15.10 -3.08
N ARG A 161 25.32 -15.92 -2.49
CA ARG A 161 25.04 -17.36 -2.28
C ARG A 161 23.97 -17.58 -1.20
N THR A 162 24.02 -16.81 -0.11
CA THR A 162 22.96 -16.84 0.91
C THR A 162 21.66 -16.23 0.40
N GLN A 163 21.71 -15.31 -0.57
CA GLN A 163 20.52 -14.69 -1.16
C GLN A 163 19.67 -15.73 -1.91
N LEU A 164 20.29 -16.50 -2.81
CA LEU A 164 19.57 -17.54 -3.57
C LEU A 164 18.93 -18.60 -2.66
N ASP A 165 19.64 -19.02 -1.61
CA ASP A 165 19.12 -20.00 -0.66
C ASP A 165 17.92 -19.44 0.14
N MET A 166 17.96 -18.15 0.52
CA MET A 166 16.83 -17.49 1.16
C MET A 166 15.63 -17.33 0.22
N ASP A 167 15.87 -16.95 -1.04
CA ASP A 167 14.84 -16.80 -2.06
C ASP A 167 14.13 -18.13 -2.33
N ASN A 168 14.90 -19.22 -2.46
CA ASN A 168 14.35 -20.56 -2.63
C ASN A 168 13.48 -20.99 -1.44
N ARG A 169 13.93 -20.75 -0.21
CA ARG A 169 13.14 -21.06 0.99
C ARG A 169 11.84 -20.24 1.04
N ARG A 170 11.92 -18.94 0.73
CA ARG A 170 10.77 -18.04 0.70
C ARG A 170 9.77 -18.46 -0.35
N ARG A 171 10.22 -18.74 -1.58
CA ARG A 171 9.37 -19.29 -2.64
C ARG A 171 8.65 -20.56 -2.18
N GLY A 172 9.36 -21.45 -1.48
CA GLY A 172 8.77 -22.65 -0.86
C GLY A 172 7.62 -22.32 0.10
N TYR A 173 7.86 -21.44 1.08
CA TYR A 173 6.84 -21.06 2.07
C TYR A 173 5.68 -20.29 1.46
N THR A 174 5.96 -19.38 0.52
CA THR A 174 4.95 -18.61 -0.20
C THR A 174 4.04 -19.52 -1.00
N LYS A 175 4.60 -20.52 -1.68
CA LYS A 175 3.83 -21.52 -2.43
C LYS A 175 2.99 -22.41 -1.51
N GLU A 176 3.53 -22.86 -0.39
CA GLU A 176 2.76 -23.63 0.61
C GLU A 176 1.58 -22.81 1.17
N PHE A 177 1.79 -21.52 1.38
CA PHE A 177 0.73 -20.60 1.82
C PHE A 177 -0.32 -20.37 0.74
N GLU A 178 0.10 -20.18 -0.51
CA GLU A 178 -0.78 -20.13 -1.70
C GLU A 178 -1.65 -21.38 -1.79
N ASP A 179 -1.03 -22.57 -1.75
CA ASP A 179 -1.73 -23.86 -1.82
C ASP A 179 -2.76 -24.00 -0.70
N LYS A 180 -2.39 -23.60 0.53
CA LYS A 180 -3.29 -23.62 1.70
C LYS A 180 -4.46 -22.64 1.58
N LEU A 181 -4.24 -21.46 1.02
CA LEU A 181 -5.32 -20.50 0.76
C LEU A 181 -6.24 -21.03 -0.34
N ASN A 182 -5.69 -21.50 -1.45
CA ASN A 182 -6.45 -22.06 -2.56
C ASN A 182 -7.25 -23.31 -2.14
N SER A 183 -6.72 -24.14 -1.23
CA SER A 183 -7.41 -25.34 -0.73
C SER A 183 -8.67 -25.02 0.08
N THR A 184 -8.86 -23.77 0.55
CA THR A 184 -10.12 -23.36 1.17
C THR A 184 -11.29 -23.36 0.20
N GLY A 185 -11.02 -23.28 -1.12
CA GLY A 185 -12.02 -23.11 -2.16
C GLY A 185 -12.73 -21.75 -2.15
N LYS A 186 -12.41 -20.87 -1.20
CA LYS A 186 -13.08 -19.56 -1.00
C LYS A 186 -12.35 -18.39 -1.63
N VAL A 187 -11.08 -18.58 -1.96
CA VAL A 187 -10.20 -17.52 -2.45
C VAL A 187 -9.45 -17.97 -3.69
N THR A 188 -9.02 -16.99 -4.47
CA THR A 188 -8.07 -17.14 -5.57
C THR A 188 -6.81 -16.39 -5.19
N VAL A 189 -5.68 -17.10 -5.22
CA VAL A 189 -4.36 -16.51 -4.98
C VAL A 189 -3.60 -16.44 -6.29
N VAL A 190 -2.98 -15.29 -6.56
CA VAL A 190 -2.07 -15.07 -7.67
C VAL A 190 -0.70 -14.73 -7.10
N PHE A 191 0.28 -15.59 -7.39
CA PHE A 191 1.68 -15.35 -7.06
C PHE A 191 2.42 -14.74 -8.25
N SER A 192 3.18 -13.67 -7.99
CA SER A 192 4.04 -13.02 -8.98
C SER A 192 5.39 -12.67 -8.39
N GLU A 193 6.41 -12.64 -9.24
CA GLU A 193 7.78 -12.31 -8.90
C GLU A 193 8.22 -11.13 -9.74
N ASP A 194 8.64 -10.04 -9.08
CA ASP A 194 9.12 -8.85 -9.75
C ASP A 194 10.63 -8.69 -9.48
N PRO A 195 11.48 -8.59 -10.52
CA PRO A 195 12.90 -8.33 -10.32
C PRO A 195 13.11 -6.89 -9.82
N LEU A 196 13.64 -6.75 -8.60
CA LEU A 196 14.03 -5.49 -7.99
C LEU A 196 15.43 -5.06 -8.47
N GLY A 197 15.53 -4.71 -9.75
CA GLY A 197 16.69 -4.04 -10.33
C GLY A 197 17.93 -4.92 -10.56
N PRO A 198 19.07 -4.32 -10.94
CA PRO A 198 20.24 -5.03 -11.49
C PRO A 198 21.02 -5.87 -10.46
N TYR A 199 20.62 -5.81 -9.18
CA TYR A 199 21.31 -6.48 -8.08
C TYR A 199 20.71 -7.87 -7.76
N GLY A 200 19.73 -8.33 -8.54
CA GLY A 200 19.14 -9.67 -8.41
C GLY A 200 18.25 -9.84 -7.18
N ALA A 201 17.81 -8.74 -6.55
CA ALA A 201 16.74 -8.80 -5.57
C ALA A 201 15.43 -9.13 -6.29
N THR A 202 14.58 -9.95 -5.65
CA THR A 202 13.26 -10.30 -6.17
C THR A 202 12.23 -9.91 -5.12
N SER A 203 11.17 -9.19 -5.51
CA SER A 203 9.99 -9.04 -4.68
C SER A 203 8.99 -10.14 -5.00
N PHE A 204 8.41 -10.69 -3.95
CA PHE A 204 7.39 -11.73 -4.06
C PHE A 204 6.04 -11.14 -3.70
N HIS A 205 5.10 -11.20 -4.64
CA HIS A 205 3.81 -10.55 -4.55
C HIS A 205 2.72 -11.62 -4.57
N LEU A 206 1.92 -11.67 -3.52
CA LEU A 206 0.71 -12.48 -3.43
C LEU A 206 -0.50 -11.56 -3.49
N THR A 207 -1.38 -11.76 -4.47
CA THR A 207 -2.68 -11.11 -4.52
C THR A 207 -3.74 -12.15 -4.21
N ILE A 208 -4.52 -11.93 -3.14
CA ILE A 208 -5.55 -12.84 -2.67
C ILE A 208 -6.90 -12.16 -2.84
N THR A 209 -7.84 -12.83 -3.52
CA THR A 209 -9.19 -12.34 -3.79
C THR A 209 -10.22 -13.38 -3.38
N THR A 210 -11.42 -12.97 -3.01
CA THR A 210 -12.54 -13.89 -2.81
C THR A 210 -13.08 -14.40 -4.15
N LYS A 211 -13.58 -15.65 -4.17
CA LYS A 211 -14.30 -16.22 -5.32
C LYS A 211 -15.77 -15.85 -5.34
#